data_AF-A0A932M1U6-F1
#
_entry.id   AF-A0A932M1U6-F1
#
_cell.length_a   1.000
_cell.length_b   1.000
_cell.length_c   1.000
_cell.angle_alpha   90.00
_cell.angle_beta   90.00
_cell.angle_gamma   90.00
#
_symmetry.space_group_name_H-M   'P 1'
#
loop_
_entity.id
_entity.type
_entity.pdbx_description
1 polymer ?
#
loop_
_entity_poly.entity_id
_entity_poly.type
_entity_poly.pdbx_seq_one_letter_code
_entity_poly.pdbx_strand_id
1 'polypeptide(L)' 'MAELAERITVDPEQCGGRPCIRGLRIRVSDVLDPLANGLTPQQ' A
#
# COMPACT_ATOMS: atom_id res chain seq x y z
N MET A 1 -5.33 -6.45 16.52
CA MET A 1 -5.97 -5.74 15.40
C MET A 1 -4.88 -4.89 14.79
N ALA A 2 -4.28 -5.29 13.67
CA ALA A 2 -3.09 -4.63 13.14
C ALA A 2 -3.47 -3.24 12.62
N GLU A 3 -2.90 -2.19 13.21
CA GLU A 3 -3.12 -0.82 12.76
C GLU A 3 -2.49 -0.64 11.39
N LEU A 4 -3.34 -0.61 10.36
CA LEU A 4 -2.94 -0.43 8.95
C LEU A 4 -2.06 0.84 8.77
N ALA A 5 -2.25 1.84 9.65
CA ALA A 5 -1.47 3.06 9.71
C ALA A 5 0.02 2.85 10.03
N GLU A 6 0.41 1.78 10.73
CA GLU A 6 1.82 1.53 11.07
C GLU A 6 2.64 0.99 9.87
N ARG A 7 1.95 0.48 8.86
CA ARG A 7 2.55 -0.09 7.63
C ARG A 7 2.48 0.84 6.44
N ILE A 8 1.62 1.87 6.48
CA ILE A 8 1.38 2.79 5.37
C ILE A 8 1.91 4.16 5.76
N THR A 9 2.71 4.75 4.89
CA THR A 9 3.17 6.13 4.98
C THR A 9 2.44 6.96 3.92
N VAL A 10 1.88 8.10 4.32
CA VAL A 10 1.28 9.07 3.40
C VAL A 10 2.21 10.26 3.36
N ASP A 11 2.89 10.43 2.24
CA ASP A 11 3.86 11.50 2.06
C ASP A 11 3.42 12.37 0.87
N PRO A 12 3.20 13.69 1.05
CA PRO A 12 2.77 14.57 -0.02
C PRO A 12 3.82 14.71 -1.14
N GLU A 13 5.10 14.51 -0.82
CA GLU A 13 6.20 14.61 -1.78
C GLU A 13 6.47 13.28 -2.50
N GLN A 14 6.02 12.15 -1.93
CA GLN A 14 6.16 10.83 -2.56
C GLN A 14 4.82 10.28 -3.07
N CYS A 15 4.83 9.79 -4.32
CA CYS A 15 3.62 9.33 -5.02
C CYS A 15 2.46 10.36 -5.06
N GLY A 16 2.76 11.65 -4.96
CA GLY A 16 1.78 12.74 -5.11
C GLY A 16 0.73 12.77 -4.01
N GLY A 17 1.10 12.46 -2.75
CA GLY A 17 0.18 12.41 -1.62
C GLY A 17 -0.65 11.14 -1.53
N ARG A 18 -0.30 10.10 -2.30
CA ARG A 18 -0.97 8.80 -2.22
C ARG A 18 -0.36 7.93 -1.12
N PRO A 19 -1.17 7.09 -0.45
CA PRO A 19 -0.67 6.16 0.55
C PRO A 19 0.30 5.15 -0.07
N CYS A 20 1.51 5.10 0.47
CA CYS A 20 2.58 4.19 0.09
C CYS A 20 2.90 3.21 1.22
N ILE A 21 3.40 2.02 0.87
CA ILE A 21 3.85 1.08 1.89
C ILE A 21 5.20 1.55 2.46
N ARG A 22 5.33 1.57 3.79
CA ARG A 22 6.53 2.07 4.45
C ARG A 22 7.78 1.28 4.00
N GLY A 23 8.80 1.99 3.52
CA GLY A 23 10.04 1.40 3.00
C GLY A 23 9.99 0.96 1.53
N LEU A 24 8.85 1.10 0.86
CA LEU A 24 8.67 0.76 -0.55
C LEU A 24 7.98 1.93 -1.28
N ARG A 25 8.43 2.27 -2.49
CA ARG A 25 7.72 3.25 -3.35
C ARG A 25 6.54 2.61 -4.09
N ILE A 26 5.83 1.71 -3.42
CA ILE A 26 4.66 1.01 -3.95
C ILE A 26 3.43 1.63 -3.31
N ARG A 27 2.47 2.05 -4.14
CA ARG A 27 1.20 2.60 -3.65
C ARG A 27 0.35 1.47 -3.12
N VAL A 28 -0.38 1.73 -2.05
CA VAL A 28 -1.28 0.75 -1.44
C VAL A 28 -2.33 0.28 -2.44
N SER A 29 -2.80 1.17 -3.32
CA SER A 29 -3.72 0.83 -4.40
C SER A 29 -3.17 -0.24 -5.35
N ASP A 30 -1.89 -0.20 -5.71
CA ASP A 30 -1.30 -1.20 -6.63
C ASP A 30 -1.22 -2.59 -5.99
N VAL A 31 -1.26 -2.70 -4.67
CA VAL A 31 -1.32 -3.98 -3.95
C VAL A 31 -2.77 -4.42 -3.75
N LEU A 32 -3.67 -3.48 -3.45
CA LEU A 32 -5.09 -3.79 -3.23
C LEU A 32 -5.83 -4.11 -4.52
N ASP A 33 -5.49 -3.50 -5.66
CA ASP A 33 -6.11 -3.79 -6.97
C ASP A 33 -6.00 -5.27 -7.37
N PRO A 34 -4.79 -5.87 -7.42
CA PRO A 34 -4.67 -7.29 -7.76
C PRO A 34 -5.33 -8.19 -6.70
N LEU A 35 -5.24 -7.84 -5.41
CA LEU A 35 -5.93 -8.58 -4.35
C LEU A 35 -7.46 -8.54 -4.54
N ALA A 36 -8.01 -7.40 -4.95
CA ALA A 36 -9.42 -7.25 -5.27
C ALA A 36 -9.83 -8.03 -6.53
N ASN A 37 -8.90 -8.20 -7.48
CA ASN A 37 -9.07 -9.04 -8.67
C ASN A 37 -8.85 -10.55 -8.38
N GLY A 38 -8.67 -10.94 -7.12
CA GLY A 38 -8.59 -12.34 -6.71
C GLY A 38 -7.17 -12.92 -6.69
N LEU A 39 -6.13 -12.09 -6.79
CA LEU A 39 -4.78 -12.56 -6.44
C LEU A 39 -4.71 -12.85 -4.95
N THR A 40 -4.03 -13.94 -4.59
CA THR A 40 -3.77 -14.30 -3.19
C THR A 40 -2.38 -13.81 -2.78
N PRO A 41 -2.20 -13.31 -1.56
CA PRO A 41 -0.93 -12.78 -1.08
C PRO A 41 0.14 -13.86 -0.78
N GLN A 42 0.01 -15.07 -1.32
CA GLN A 42 0.75 -16.28 -0.91
C GLN A 42 1.61 -16.89 -2.02
N GLN A 43 2.36 -16.08 -2.76
CA GLN A 43 3.42 -16.57 -3.66
C GLN A 43 4.81 -16.26 -3.12
#